data_AF-A0A9D8M0Z6-F1
#
_entry.id   AF-A0A9D8M0Z6-F1
#
_cell.length_a   1.000
_cell.length_b   1.000
_cell.length_c   1.000
_cell.angle_alpha   90.00
_cell.angle_beta   90.00
_cell.angle_gamma   90.00
#
_symmetry.space_group_name_H-M   'P 1'
#
loop_
_entity.id
_entity.type
_entity.pdbx_description
1 polymer ?
#
loop_
_entity_poly.entity_id
_entity_poly.type
_entity_poly.pdbx_seq_one_letter_code
_entity_poly.pdbx_strand_id
1 'polypeptide(L)'
;MTEAHRPAGLGPLPTAPLGSHALPALYLLALEGLRAGGAGEADVREAVEDAAQLAILDQERAGLDVVSDGEVRRHDFILSFYARLTGLRETPPARRLGPYLYDSTPAWDVVYPVTAPDGLGVVGEFEFARTRTTRPVKIACPGPLTLSQPLRLAGGYRQREDLLWDVAGTVNAELKQLVAAGCRFVQVDESSNAAYGTSPEQLVELFNRAVADVDAYVGLHLCFGNLRGRPHSRRRYGELLPALRAARSDVLMLEFANREMAEVAAVAAAGLPQEIAAGVIDVKSFDRETPEQVAARLRTVTRHLPADRVWAVPDCGLWETPRWLAVRKLTALTAGAEIVRKELRG
;
A
#
# COMPACT_ATOMS: atom_id res chain seq x y z
N MET A 1 22.27 4.34 -1.89
CA MET A 1 21.05 4.20 -2.71
C MET A 1 21.40 4.66 -4.10
N THR A 2 21.22 3.80 -5.10
CA THR A 2 21.56 4.10 -6.49
C THR A 2 20.35 4.76 -7.14
N GLU A 3 20.52 5.97 -7.70
CA GLU A 3 19.53 6.62 -8.59
C GLU A 3 19.03 5.70 -9.73
N ALA A 4 19.74 4.60 -9.99
CA ALA A 4 19.50 3.62 -11.04
C ALA A 4 18.05 3.08 -11.12
N HIS A 5 17.30 3.01 -10.02
CA HIS A 5 15.96 2.41 -10.02
C HIS A 5 14.81 3.40 -9.95
N ARG A 6 15.05 4.64 -9.54
CA ARG A 6 13.98 5.65 -9.46
C ARG A 6 13.33 5.80 -10.84
N PRO A 7 11.98 5.78 -10.96
CA PRO A 7 11.34 5.91 -12.26
C PRO A 7 11.84 7.16 -13.01
N ALA A 8 12.30 6.96 -14.25
CA ALA A 8 12.97 8.00 -15.02
C ALA A 8 11.99 9.10 -15.47
N GLY A 9 12.51 10.32 -15.68
CA GLY A 9 11.74 11.45 -16.21
C GLY A 9 10.79 12.12 -15.22
N LEU A 10 10.83 11.73 -13.95
CA LEU A 10 10.04 12.37 -12.90
C LEU A 10 10.70 13.67 -12.42
N GLY A 11 9.94 14.77 -12.47
CA GLY A 11 10.32 16.04 -11.85
C GLY A 11 10.15 16.03 -10.33
N PRO A 12 10.35 17.17 -9.64
CA PRO A 12 10.11 17.27 -8.20
C PRO A 12 8.64 17.01 -7.85
N LEU A 13 8.38 16.54 -6.62
CA LEU A 13 7.04 16.22 -6.12
C LEU A 13 6.25 15.24 -6.98
N PRO A 14 6.83 14.13 -7.50
CA PRO A 14 6.07 13.15 -8.29
C PRO A 14 4.88 12.60 -7.51
N THR A 15 3.82 12.29 -8.23
CA THR A 15 2.53 11.85 -7.68
C THR A 15 2.30 10.37 -7.98
N ALA A 16 1.79 9.65 -6.97
CA ALA A 16 1.49 8.23 -7.10
C ALA A 16 0.25 7.88 -6.24
N PRO A 17 -0.51 6.83 -6.60
CA PRO A 17 -1.46 6.23 -5.67
C PRO A 17 -0.67 5.54 -4.56
N LEU A 18 -1.31 5.32 -3.41
CA LEU A 18 -0.67 4.48 -2.40
C LEU A 18 -0.86 2.99 -2.69
N GLY A 19 -2.00 2.59 -3.23
CA GLY A 19 -2.31 1.19 -3.51
C GLY A 19 -3.76 1.08 -3.94
N SER A 20 -4.60 0.48 -3.10
CA SER A 20 -6.01 0.21 -3.39
C SER A 20 -6.77 1.46 -3.86
N HIS A 21 -7.59 1.31 -4.90
CA HIS A 21 -8.49 2.35 -5.40
C HIS A 21 -9.94 2.06 -5.00
N ALA A 22 -10.77 3.09 -5.08
CA ALA A 22 -12.20 2.97 -4.84
C ALA A 22 -12.88 2.09 -5.90
N LEU A 23 -13.64 1.10 -5.45
CA LEU A 23 -14.33 0.16 -6.35
C LEU A 23 -15.49 0.83 -7.11
N PRO A 24 -15.66 0.58 -8.42
CA PRO A 24 -16.84 1.01 -9.15
C PRO A 24 -18.13 0.36 -8.62
N ALA A 25 -19.23 1.12 -8.56
CA ALA A 25 -20.52 0.59 -8.12
C ALA A 25 -21.01 -0.60 -8.97
N LEU A 26 -20.73 -0.59 -10.28
CA LEU A 26 -21.04 -1.71 -11.18
C LEU A 26 -20.30 -2.99 -10.80
N TYR A 27 -19.04 -2.88 -10.34
CA TYR A 27 -18.28 -4.03 -9.85
C TYR A 27 -18.86 -4.57 -8.55
N LEU A 28 -19.26 -3.70 -7.62
CA LEU A 28 -19.95 -4.13 -6.40
C LEU A 28 -21.26 -4.87 -6.70
N LEU A 29 -22.06 -4.36 -7.64
CA LEU A 29 -23.28 -5.02 -8.10
C LEU A 29 -22.99 -6.38 -8.73
N ALA A 30 -21.93 -6.48 -9.54
CA ALA A 30 -21.48 -7.74 -10.11
C ALA A 30 -21.09 -8.73 -8.99
N LEU A 31 -20.30 -8.32 -7.99
CA LEU A 31 -19.92 -9.17 -6.86
C LEU A 31 -21.12 -9.67 -6.05
N GLU A 32 -22.18 -8.88 -5.90
CA GLU A 32 -23.42 -9.32 -5.26
C GLU A 32 -24.15 -10.39 -6.09
N GLY A 33 -24.30 -10.16 -7.40
CA GLY A 33 -24.88 -11.16 -8.32
C GLY A 33 -24.07 -12.45 -8.36
N LEU A 34 -22.74 -12.35 -8.30
CA LEU A 34 -21.81 -13.47 -8.21
C LEU A 34 -22.00 -14.29 -6.93
N ARG A 35 -22.11 -13.63 -5.77
CA ARG A 35 -22.41 -14.29 -4.50
C ARG A 35 -23.75 -15.00 -4.49
N ALA A 36 -24.71 -14.53 -5.29
CA ALA A 36 -26.01 -15.18 -5.48
C ALA A 36 -25.99 -16.34 -6.51
N GLY A 37 -24.83 -16.67 -7.09
CA GLY A 37 -24.68 -17.75 -8.07
C GLY A 37 -25.14 -17.40 -9.49
N GLY A 38 -25.27 -16.10 -9.80
CA GLY A 38 -25.83 -15.61 -11.06
C GLY A 38 -24.84 -15.46 -12.23
N ALA A 39 -23.54 -15.74 -12.05
CA ALA A 39 -22.54 -15.62 -13.10
C ALA A 39 -21.43 -16.67 -12.99
N GLY A 40 -20.82 -17.00 -14.13
CA GLY A 40 -19.73 -17.96 -14.25
C GLY A 40 -18.36 -17.31 -14.09
N GLU A 41 -17.30 -18.14 -14.12
CA GLU A 41 -15.92 -17.68 -13.95
C GLU A 41 -15.50 -16.63 -14.99
N ALA A 42 -15.96 -16.76 -16.23
CA ALA A 42 -15.66 -15.82 -17.30
C ALA A 42 -16.25 -14.41 -17.01
N ASP A 43 -17.49 -14.35 -16.51
CA ASP A 43 -18.16 -13.10 -16.15
C ASP A 43 -17.43 -12.39 -14.99
N VAL A 44 -16.97 -13.17 -13.99
CA VAL A 44 -16.15 -12.65 -12.88
C VAL A 44 -14.88 -12.01 -13.41
N ARG A 45 -14.19 -12.73 -14.28
CA ARG A 45 -12.90 -12.30 -14.82
C ARG A 45 -13.05 -11.00 -15.61
N GLU A 46 -14.06 -10.92 -16.48
CA GLU A 46 -14.38 -9.70 -17.24
C GLU A 46 -14.66 -8.52 -16.30
N ALA A 47 -15.54 -8.69 -15.31
CA ALA A 47 -15.89 -7.62 -14.37
C ALA A 47 -14.69 -7.12 -13.54
N VAL A 48 -13.80 -8.01 -13.12
CA VAL A 48 -12.57 -7.67 -12.40
C VAL A 48 -11.60 -6.89 -13.29
N GLU A 49 -11.41 -7.33 -14.54
CA GLU A 49 -10.52 -6.67 -15.50
C GLU A 49 -11.02 -5.28 -15.87
N ASP A 50 -12.32 -5.13 -16.12
CA ASP A 50 -12.95 -3.84 -16.39
C ASP A 50 -12.79 -2.89 -15.20
N ALA A 51 -13.00 -3.38 -13.97
CA ALA A 51 -12.87 -2.56 -12.77
C ALA A 51 -11.41 -2.11 -12.53
N ALA A 52 -10.43 -2.99 -12.77
CA ALA A 52 -9.02 -2.64 -12.71
C ALA A 52 -8.62 -1.62 -13.80
N GLN A 53 -9.13 -1.78 -15.02
CA GLN A 53 -8.90 -0.80 -16.09
C GLN A 53 -9.51 0.57 -15.74
N LEU A 54 -10.70 0.60 -15.13
CA LEU A 54 -11.31 1.85 -14.66
C LEU A 54 -10.47 2.53 -13.57
N ALA A 55 -9.85 1.77 -12.67
CA ALA A 55 -8.96 2.32 -11.65
C ALA A 55 -7.72 2.97 -12.26
N ILE A 56 -7.11 2.34 -13.27
CA ILE A 56 -5.98 2.90 -14.02
C ILE A 56 -6.43 4.19 -14.73
N LEU A 57 -7.56 4.16 -15.45
CA LEU A 57 -8.07 5.33 -16.18
C LEU A 57 -8.40 6.51 -15.25
N ASP A 58 -8.95 6.25 -14.06
CA ASP A 58 -9.21 7.27 -13.05
C ASP A 58 -7.92 7.96 -12.60
N GLN A 59 -6.87 7.17 -12.33
CA GLN A 59 -5.55 7.65 -11.93
C GLN A 59 -4.88 8.48 -13.03
N GLU A 60 -4.94 8.01 -14.28
CA GLU A 60 -4.39 8.72 -15.44
C GLU A 60 -5.10 10.05 -15.71
N ARG A 61 -6.44 10.05 -15.64
CA ARG A 61 -7.27 11.26 -15.80
C ARG A 61 -7.08 12.25 -14.66
N ALA A 62 -6.83 11.75 -13.45
CA ALA A 62 -6.43 12.60 -12.34
C ALA A 62 -5.05 13.23 -12.57
N GLY A 63 -4.23 12.68 -13.47
CA GLY A 63 -2.92 13.21 -13.83
C GLY A 63 -1.78 12.68 -12.98
N LEU A 64 -1.91 11.49 -12.38
CA LEU A 64 -0.82 10.88 -11.62
C LEU A 64 0.38 10.59 -12.52
N ASP A 65 1.59 10.76 -11.98
CA ASP A 65 2.85 10.48 -12.68
C ASP A 65 3.13 8.97 -12.71
N VAL A 66 2.79 8.27 -11.64
CA VAL A 66 2.87 6.80 -11.48
C VAL A 66 1.48 6.26 -11.16
N VAL A 67 1.13 5.10 -11.70
CA VAL A 67 -0.17 4.45 -11.48
C VAL A 67 -0.02 3.05 -10.86
N SER A 68 -1.12 2.47 -10.42
CA SER A 68 -1.24 1.07 -9.98
C SER A 68 -2.50 0.45 -10.60
N ASP A 69 -2.67 -0.86 -10.49
CA ASP A 69 -3.93 -1.53 -10.88
C ASP A 69 -5.10 -1.20 -9.93
N GLY A 70 -4.84 -0.44 -8.87
CA GLY A 70 -5.81 -0.09 -7.83
C GLY A 70 -6.18 -1.26 -6.93
N GLU A 71 -5.42 -2.36 -6.96
CA GLU A 71 -5.66 -3.57 -6.16
C GLU A 71 -7.04 -4.19 -6.36
N VAL A 72 -7.70 -3.87 -7.49
CA VAL A 72 -9.09 -4.27 -7.74
C VAL A 72 -9.21 -5.77 -8.01
N ARG A 73 -8.10 -6.38 -8.45
CA ARG A 73 -7.99 -7.82 -8.73
C ARG A 73 -7.88 -8.67 -7.46
N ARG A 74 -7.80 -8.03 -6.29
CA ARG A 74 -7.97 -8.64 -4.96
C ARG A 74 -9.20 -8.06 -4.26
N HIS A 75 -9.83 -8.83 -3.37
CA HIS A 75 -11.01 -8.38 -2.64
C HIS A 75 -10.66 -7.28 -1.63
N ASP A 76 -9.45 -7.35 -1.10
CA ASP A 76 -8.89 -6.48 -0.09
C ASP A 76 -7.35 -6.60 -0.08
N PHE A 77 -6.66 -5.71 0.64
CA PHE A 77 -5.19 -5.64 0.63
C PHE A 77 -4.47 -6.76 1.41
N ILE A 78 -5.17 -7.61 2.20
CA ILE A 78 -4.54 -8.68 3.00
C ILE A 78 -5.27 -10.04 2.86
N LEU A 79 -6.58 -10.12 3.13
CA LEU A 79 -7.32 -11.36 3.30
C LEU A 79 -7.30 -12.23 2.04
N SER A 80 -7.31 -11.60 0.87
CA SER A 80 -7.20 -12.26 -0.44
C SER A 80 -5.91 -13.09 -0.59
N PHE A 81 -4.86 -12.77 0.15
CA PHE A 81 -3.58 -13.47 0.09
C PHE A 81 -3.61 -14.83 0.80
N TYR A 82 -4.44 -15.04 1.83
CA TYR A 82 -4.49 -16.33 2.54
C TYR A 82 -5.03 -17.47 1.68
N ALA A 83 -5.83 -17.17 0.65
CA ALA A 83 -6.25 -18.14 -0.34
C ALA A 83 -5.10 -18.65 -1.23
N ARG A 84 -3.96 -17.94 -1.25
CA ARG A 84 -2.75 -18.30 -2.00
C ARG A 84 -1.66 -18.92 -1.13
N LEU A 85 -1.86 -18.93 0.18
CA LEU A 85 -0.93 -19.52 1.14
C LEU A 85 -1.35 -20.95 1.47
N THR A 86 -0.37 -21.85 1.56
CA THR A 86 -0.55 -23.23 2.01
C THR A 86 -0.22 -23.37 3.49
N GLY A 87 -0.60 -24.52 4.07
CA GLY A 87 -0.28 -24.83 5.48
C GLY A 87 -1.20 -24.14 6.49
N LEU A 88 -2.25 -23.49 6.00
CA LEU A 88 -3.24 -22.79 6.80
C LEU A 88 -4.53 -23.59 6.92
N ARG A 89 -5.16 -23.49 8.09
CA ARG A 89 -6.55 -23.90 8.32
C ARG A 89 -7.33 -22.67 8.75
N GLU A 90 -8.34 -22.29 7.97
CA GLU A 90 -9.20 -21.16 8.33
C GLU A 90 -9.97 -21.43 9.63
N THR A 91 -9.96 -20.45 10.51
CA THR A 91 -10.69 -20.42 11.77
C THR A 91 -11.76 -19.34 11.69
N PRO A 92 -13.06 -19.71 11.69
CA PRO A 92 -14.14 -18.74 11.60
C PRO A 92 -14.06 -17.68 12.71
N PRO A 93 -14.45 -16.43 12.43
CA PRO A 93 -14.47 -15.40 13.45
C PRO A 93 -15.47 -15.76 14.56
N ALA A 94 -15.06 -15.51 15.80
CA ALA A 94 -15.93 -15.72 16.97
C ALA A 94 -17.14 -14.79 16.94
N ARG A 95 -16.96 -13.56 16.45
CA ARG A 95 -18.05 -12.60 16.26
C ARG A 95 -18.56 -12.61 14.82
N ARG A 96 -19.87 -12.83 14.67
CA ARG A 96 -20.57 -12.83 13.38
C ARG A 96 -21.48 -11.61 13.15
N LEU A 97 -21.80 -10.87 14.21
CA LEU A 97 -22.66 -9.69 14.16
C LEU A 97 -21.86 -8.44 14.56
N GLY A 98 -22.22 -7.29 13.99
CA GLY A 98 -21.58 -6.01 14.28
C GLY A 98 -20.73 -5.48 13.12
N PRO A 99 -19.85 -4.49 13.38
CA PRO A 99 -19.05 -3.86 12.34
C PRO A 99 -18.10 -4.85 11.65
N TYR A 100 -18.18 -4.91 10.33
CA TYR A 100 -17.32 -5.75 9.49
C TYR A 100 -15.83 -5.50 9.76
N LEU A 101 -15.08 -6.59 9.97
CA LEU A 101 -13.64 -6.67 10.20
C LEU A 101 -13.10 -5.88 11.41
N TYR A 102 -13.97 -5.34 12.27
CA TYR A 102 -13.50 -4.68 13.49
C TYR A 102 -12.98 -5.70 14.51
N ASP A 103 -13.81 -6.70 14.81
CA ASP A 103 -13.46 -7.88 15.60
C ASP A 103 -14.14 -9.15 15.07
N SER A 104 -14.51 -9.10 13.78
CA SER A 104 -15.04 -10.21 12.98
C SER A 104 -14.05 -10.68 11.91
N THR A 105 -12.78 -10.28 12.01
CA THR A 105 -11.73 -10.70 11.07
C THR A 105 -11.47 -12.20 11.22
N PRO A 106 -11.47 -12.96 10.12
CA PRO A 106 -11.07 -14.37 10.16
C PRO A 106 -9.62 -14.52 10.63
N ALA A 107 -9.31 -15.70 11.18
CA ALA A 107 -7.97 -16.08 11.58
C ALA A 107 -7.59 -17.39 10.89
N TRP A 108 -6.29 -17.70 10.84
CA TRP A 108 -5.80 -18.94 10.26
C TRP A 108 -4.84 -19.63 11.22
N ASP A 109 -5.17 -20.88 11.54
CA ASP A 109 -4.29 -21.78 12.27
C ASP A 109 -3.19 -22.28 11.32
N VAL A 110 -1.93 -22.01 11.65
CA VAL A 110 -0.77 -22.47 10.89
C VAL A 110 -0.44 -23.89 11.32
N VAL A 111 -0.91 -24.87 10.55
CA VAL A 111 -0.80 -26.31 10.85
C VAL A 111 0.40 -26.97 10.18
N TYR A 112 0.92 -26.36 9.11
CA TYR A 112 2.17 -26.72 8.44
C TYR A 112 2.96 -25.45 8.08
N PRO A 113 4.25 -25.54 7.71
CA PRO A 113 5.00 -24.40 7.21
C PRO A 113 4.27 -23.67 6.07
N VAL A 114 4.28 -22.33 6.14
CA VAL A 114 3.60 -21.46 5.17
C VAL A 114 4.44 -21.36 3.91
N THR A 115 3.80 -21.59 2.77
CA THR A 115 4.41 -21.39 1.44
C THR A 115 3.38 -20.78 0.49
N ALA A 116 3.83 -20.19 -0.62
CA ALA A 116 3.00 -19.75 -1.74
C ALA A 116 3.54 -20.34 -3.05
N PRO A 117 3.21 -21.60 -3.38
CA PRO A 117 3.81 -22.30 -4.53
C PRO A 117 3.49 -21.60 -5.86
N ASP A 118 2.31 -20.99 -5.97
CA ASP A 118 1.83 -20.27 -7.15
C ASP A 118 2.01 -18.74 -7.01
N GLY A 119 2.81 -18.31 -6.03
CA GLY A 119 3.01 -16.90 -5.70
C GLY A 119 1.84 -16.25 -4.97
N LEU A 120 2.04 -14.99 -4.58
CA LEU A 120 1.06 -14.13 -3.91
C LEU A 120 0.13 -13.41 -4.89
N GLY A 121 0.37 -13.51 -6.19
CA GLY A 121 -0.53 -13.08 -7.26
C GLY A 121 -0.37 -11.63 -7.72
N VAL A 122 0.51 -10.86 -7.07
CA VAL A 122 0.77 -9.46 -7.45
C VAL A 122 1.52 -9.36 -8.78
N VAL A 123 2.22 -10.42 -9.19
CA VAL A 123 2.80 -10.52 -10.55
C VAL A 123 1.73 -10.35 -11.63
N GLY A 124 0.57 -11.01 -11.48
CA GLY A 124 -0.53 -10.91 -12.44
C GLY A 124 -1.19 -9.52 -12.44
N GLU A 125 -1.18 -8.82 -11.31
CA GLU A 125 -1.63 -7.42 -11.21
C GLU A 125 -0.72 -6.50 -12.05
N PHE A 126 0.60 -6.68 -11.94
CA PHE A 126 1.59 -5.95 -12.75
C PHE A 126 1.42 -6.22 -14.24
N GLU A 127 1.36 -7.49 -14.62
CA GLU A 127 1.28 -7.90 -16.02
C GLU A 127 0.02 -7.38 -16.70
N PHE A 128 -1.10 -7.33 -15.96
CA PHE A 128 -2.29 -6.67 -16.43
C PHE A 128 -2.06 -5.17 -16.60
N ALA A 129 -1.64 -4.46 -15.54
CA ALA A 129 -1.52 -3.01 -15.54
C ALA A 129 -0.57 -2.48 -16.63
N ARG A 130 0.59 -3.14 -16.84
CA ARG A 130 1.56 -2.72 -17.87
C ARG A 130 1.01 -2.78 -19.30
N THR A 131 -0.04 -3.55 -19.55
CA THR A 131 -0.68 -3.62 -20.88
C THR A 131 -1.76 -2.55 -21.08
N ARG A 132 -2.14 -1.83 -20.01
CA ARG A 132 -3.25 -0.86 -20.00
C ARG A 132 -2.81 0.59 -19.86
N THR A 133 -1.52 0.86 -19.64
CA THR A 133 -0.97 2.21 -19.49
C THR A 133 0.46 2.30 -20.04
N THR A 134 0.88 3.51 -20.41
CA THR A 134 2.27 3.84 -20.71
C THR A 134 2.99 4.53 -19.56
N ARG A 135 2.29 4.82 -18.46
CA ARG A 135 2.90 5.40 -17.25
C ARG A 135 3.69 4.34 -16.47
N PRO A 136 4.69 4.73 -15.68
CA PRO A 136 5.30 3.82 -14.72
C PRO A 136 4.24 3.20 -13.80
N VAL A 137 4.33 1.89 -13.60
CA VAL A 137 3.41 1.12 -12.74
C VAL A 137 4.12 0.80 -11.44
N LYS A 138 3.44 1.08 -10.32
CA LYS A 138 3.82 0.68 -8.97
C LYS A 138 2.89 -0.42 -8.48
N ILE A 139 3.46 -1.47 -7.87
CA ILE A 139 2.70 -2.58 -7.27
C ILE A 139 2.97 -2.66 -5.78
N ALA A 140 1.89 -2.75 -4.99
CA ALA A 140 1.95 -2.92 -3.54
C ALA A 140 1.73 -4.39 -3.16
N CYS A 141 2.59 -4.90 -2.28
CA CYS A 141 2.49 -6.21 -1.67
C CYS A 141 2.44 -6.03 -0.14
N PRO A 142 1.54 -6.70 0.59
CA PRO A 142 1.58 -6.66 2.04
C PRO A 142 2.88 -7.27 2.56
N GLY A 143 3.44 -6.63 3.59
CA GLY A 143 4.68 -7.05 4.22
C GLY A 143 4.51 -8.24 5.16
N PRO A 144 5.61 -8.86 5.57
CA PRO A 144 5.58 -10.05 6.42
C PRO A 144 4.87 -9.86 7.76
N LEU A 145 5.05 -8.71 8.41
CA LEU A 145 4.41 -8.48 9.71
C LEU A 145 2.89 -8.36 9.52
N THR A 146 2.47 -7.60 8.53
CA THR A 146 1.07 -7.41 8.12
C THR A 146 0.39 -8.73 7.72
N LEU A 147 1.03 -9.54 6.85
CA LEU A 147 0.53 -10.87 6.46
C LEU A 147 0.48 -11.86 7.63
N SER A 148 1.28 -11.67 8.67
CA SER A 148 1.25 -12.56 9.82
C SER A 148 0.07 -12.29 10.75
N GLN A 149 -0.59 -11.13 10.65
CA GLN A 149 -1.54 -10.64 11.67
C GLN A 149 -2.62 -11.65 12.07
N PRO A 150 -3.36 -12.29 11.15
CA PRO A 150 -4.41 -13.22 11.51
C PRO A 150 -3.90 -14.66 11.66
N LEU A 151 -2.59 -14.91 11.51
CA LEU A 151 -1.99 -16.24 11.64
C LEU A 151 -1.78 -16.60 13.11
N ARG A 152 -2.12 -17.84 13.48
CA ARG A 152 -1.97 -18.40 14.83
C ARG A 152 -1.11 -19.65 14.79
N LEU A 153 -0.21 -19.80 15.76
CA LEU A 153 0.62 -21.00 15.87
C LEU A 153 -0.26 -22.20 16.22
N ALA A 154 -0.28 -23.22 15.34
CA ALA A 154 -1.08 -24.43 15.51
C ALA A 154 -0.35 -25.69 15.01
N GLY A 155 0.95 -25.77 15.28
CA GLY A 155 1.79 -26.93 14.98
C GLY A 155 2.74 -26.76 13.80
N GLY A 156 2.46 -25.83 12.87
CA GLY A 156 3.33 -25.58 11.72
C GLY A 156 4.67 -24.95 12.08
N TYR A 157 4.74 -24.26 13.23
CA TYR A 157 5.94 -23.63 13.76
C TYR A 157 5.97 -23.74 15.29
N ARG A 158 7.18 -23.75 15.85
CA ARG A 158 7.39 -23.76 17.31
C ARG A 158 7.29 -22.37 17.93
N GLN A 159 7.78 -21.36 17.21
CA GLN A 159 7.84 -19.97 17.66
C GLN A 159 7.39 -19.01 16.56
N ARG A 160 7.02 -17.79 16.94
CA ARG A 160 6.41 -16.80 16.03
C ARG A 160 7.44 -16.26 15.03
N GLU A 161 8.69 -16.22 15.45
CA GLU A 161 9.84 -15.71 14.71
C GLU A 161 10.08 -16.54 13.46
N ASP A 162 10.02 -17.87 13.56
CA ASP A 162 10.20 -18.78 12.43
C ASP A 162 9.10 -18.56 11.37
N LEU A 163 7.85 -18.41 11.82
CA LEU A 163 6.71 -18.08 10.95
C LEU A 163 6.95 -16.74 10.23
N LEU A 164 7.35 -15.70 10.96
CA LEU A 164 7.60 -14.37 10.38
C LEU A 164 8.73 -14.43 9.34
N TRP A 165 9.75 -15.24 9.57
CA TRP A 165 10.88 -15.40 8.65
C TRP A 165 10.49 -16.09 7.34
N ASP A 166 9.66 -17.13 7.42
CA ASP A 166 9.14 -17.84 6.24
C ASP A 166 8.14 -16.99 5.44
N VAL A 167 7.28 -16.22 6.13
CA VAL A 167 6.40 -15.25 5.46
C VAL A 167 7.23 -14.18 4.76
N ALA A 168 8.29 -13.66 5.39
CA ALA A 168 9.21 -12.71 4.74
C ALA A 168 9.93 -13.34 3.53
N GLY A 169 10.27 -14.63 3.59
CA GLY A 169 10.78 -15.40 2.45
C GLY A 169 9.77 -15.50 1.31
N THR A 170 8.50 -15.70 1.62
CA THR A 170 7.40 -15.77 0.64
C THR A 170 7.20 -14.42 -0.05
N VAL A 171 7.18 -13.32 0.70
CA VAL A 171 7.12 -11.96 0.12
C VAL A 171 8.34 -11.68 -0.74
N ASN A 172 9.55 -12.08 -0.30
CA ASN A 172 10.76 -11.88 -1.09
C ASN A 172 10.74 -12.61 -2.44
N ALA A 173 10.26 -13.86 -2.46
CA ALA A 173 10.12 -14.62 -3.69
C ALA A 173 9.18 -13.93 -4.67
N GLU A 174 8.04 -13.44 -4.19
CA GLU A 174 7.07 -12.69 -5.00
C GLU A 174 7.67 -11.39 -5.55
N LEU A 175 8.34 -10.59 -4.72
CA LEU A 175 8.95 -9.33 -5.16
C LEU A 175 10.03 -9.56 -6.23
N LYS A 176 10.82 -10.64 -6.11
CA LYS A 176 11.79 -11.03 -7.14
C LYS A 176 11.11 -11.45 -8.45
N GLN A 177 9.99 -12.17 -8.37
CA GLN A 177 9.19 -12.50 -9.55
C GLN A 177 8.58 -11.26 -10.21
N LEU A 178 8.12 -10.27 -9.42
CA LEU A 178 7.66 -8.98 -9.94
C LEU A 178 8.76 -8.24 -10.71
N VAL A 179 9.97 -8.18 -10.17
CA VAL A 179 11.12 -7.57 -10.87
C VAL A 179 11.46 -8.32 -12.15
N ALA A 180 11.46 -9.65 -12.11
CA ALA A 180 11.67 -10.50 -13.28
C ALA A 180 10.59 -10.28 -14.37
N ALA A 181 9.34 -10.04 -13.97
CA ALA A 181 8.26 -9.68 -14.90
C ALA A 181 8.42 -8.28 -15.51
N GLY A 182 9.31 -7.43 -14.96
CA GLY A 182 9.61 -6.09 -15.46
C GLY A 182 9.15 -4.95 -14.56
N CYS A 183 8.60 -5.24 -13.37
CA CYS A 183 8.24 -4.21 -12.42
C CYS A 183 9.50 -3.52 -11.89
N ARG A 184 9.48 -2.19 -11.81
CA ARG A 184 10.62 -1.37 -11.35
C ARG A 184 10.29 -0.50 -10.14
N PHE A 185 9.01 -0.41 -9.77
CA PHE A 185 8.58 0.24 -8.55
C PHE A 185 7.71 -0.74 -7.75
N VAL A 186 8.30 -1.31 -6.70
CA VAL A 186 7.61 -2.21 -5.78
C VAL A 186 7.41 -1.51 -4.45
N GLN A 187 6.31 -1.81 -3.78
CA GLN A 187 5.99 -1.30 -2.45
C GLN A 187 5.67 -2.46 -1.51
N VAL A 188 6.19 -2.39 -0.30
CA VAL A 188 5.81 -3.27 0.80
C VAL A 188 4.99 -2.48 1.80
N ASP A 189 3.80 -2.98 2.11
CA ASP A 189 2.90 -2.36 3.07
C ASP A 189 3.08 -2.98 4.44
N GLU A 190 3.56 -2.18 5.40
CA GLU A 190 3.55 -2.56 6.80
C GLU A 190 2.67 -1.61 7.61
N SER A 191 1.73 -2.16 8.38
CA SER A 191 1.12 -1.40 9.47
C SER A 191 2.15 -1.23 10.59
N SER A 192 2.06 -0.11 11.32
CA SER A 192 3.00 0.20 12.41
C SER A 192 3.22 -1.00 13.35
N ASN A 193 4.47 -1.25 13.76
CA ASN A 193 4.89 -2.28 14.71
C ASN A 193 4.02 -2.36 15.98
N ALA A 194 3.53 -1.22 16.46
CA ALA A 194 2.66 -1.10 17.64
C ALA A 194 1.34 -1.87 17.51
N ALA A 195 0.86 -2.16 16.30
CA ALA A 195 -0.30 -3.01 16.10
C ALA A 195 -0.04 -4.49 16.41
N TYR A 196 1.24 -4.89 16.56
CA TYR A 196 1.66 -6.29 16.56
C TYR A 196 2.58 -6.70 17.72
N GLY A 197 2.88 -5.77 18.63
CA GLY A 197 3.77 -6.04 19.76
C GLY A 197 5.22 -6.32 19.34
N THR A 198 5.62 -5.91 18.14
CA THR A 198 6.99 -6.02 17.63
C THR A 198 7.77 -4.74 17.87
N SER A 199 9.09 -4.84 18.01
CA SER A 199 9.94 -3.65 18.11
C SER A 199 10.10 -2.98 16.73
N PRO A 200 10.43 -1.68 16.68
CA PRO A 200 10.79 -1.00 15.44
C PRO A 200 11.91 -1.72 14.66
N GLU A 201 12.91 -2.26 15.36
CA GLU A 201 14.04 -2.98 14.78
C GLU A 201 13.59 -4.28 14.11
N GLN A 202 12.70 -5.04 14.76
CA GLN A 202 12.16 -6.27 14.21
C GLN A 202 11.32 -6.02 12.94
N LEU A 203 10.54 -4.94 12.92
CA LEU A 203 9.82 -4.52 11.71
C LEU A 203 10.80 -4.29 10.55
N VAL A 204 11.88 -3.54 10.82
CA VAL A 204 12.89 -3.22 9.81
C VAL A 204 13.68 -4.46 9.37
N GLU A 205 13.98 -5.38 10.28
CA GLU A 205 14.64 -6.64 9.98
C GLU A 205 13.81 -7.51 9.04
N LEU A 206 12.52 -7.68 9.34
CA LEU A 206 11.59 -8.45 8.50
C LEU A 206 11.37 -7.78 7.14
N PHE A 207 11.20 -6.46 7.11
CA PHE A 207 11.14 -5.71 5.86
C PHE A 207 12.41 -5.92 5.02
N ASN A 208 13.59 -5.79 5.62
CA ASN A 208 14.88 -5.98 4.94
C ASN A 208 15.04 -7.40 4.40
N ARG A 209 14.52 -8.41 5.11
CA ARG A 209 14.47 -9.80 4.65
C ARG A 209 13.53 -9.98 3.46
N ALA A 210 12.39 -9.30 3.46
CA ALA A 210 11.42 -9.31 2.37
C ALA A 210 11.98 -8.64 1.11
N VAL A 211 12.82 -7.61 1.23
CA VAL A 211 13.36 -6.87 0.07
C VAL A 211 14.81 -7.23 -0.29
N ALA A 212 15.37 -8.27 0.33
CA ALA A 212 16.73 -8.72 0.05
C ALA A 212 16.92 -9.11 -1.43
N ASP A 213 17.91 -8.51 -2.09
CA ASP A 213 18.24 -8.68 -3.51
C ASP A 213 17.07 -8.40 -4.47
N VAL A 214 16.17 -7.50 -4.09
CA VAL A 214 15.12 -6.99 -4.97
C VAL A 214 15.68 -5.80 -5.76
N ASP A 215 15.90 -6.01 -7.07
CA ASP A 215 16.50 -5.02 -7.97
C ASP A 215 15.46 -4.06 -8.57
N ALA A 216 14.90 -3.20 -7.71
CA ALA A 216 13.88 -2.22 -8.06
C ALA A 216 13.94 -0.99 -7.14
N TYR A 217 13.10 0.01 -7.43
CA TYR A 217 12.82 1.10 -6.50
C TYR A 217 11.84 0.61 -5.46
N VAL A 218 12.29 0.52 -4.21
CA VAL A 218 11.56 -0.14 -3.12
C VAL A 218 10.91 0.90 -2.22
N GLY A 219 9.58 0.89 -2.18
CA GLY A 219 8.79 1.64 -1.22
C GLY A 219 8.49 0.84 0.05
N LEU A 220 8.56 1.51 1.20
CA LEU A 220 7.97 1.02 2.45
C LEU A 220 6.85 1.97 2.84
N HIS A 221 5.61 1.48 2.79
CA HIS A 221 4.46 2.20 3.31
C HIS A 221 4.24 1.87 4.78
N LEU A 222 4.10 2.91 5.61
CA LEU A 222 3.78 2.79 7.02
C LEU A 222 2.55 3.64 7.36
N CYS A 223 1.41 2.98 7.58
CA CYS A 223 0.22 3.61 8.12
C CYS A 223 -0.12 3.10 9.51
N PHE A 224 -1.11 3.76 10.12
CA PHE A 224 -1.67 3.32 11.38
C PHE A 224 -2.98 2.56 11.18
N GLY A 225 -3.32 2.13 9.96
CA GLY A 225 -4.58 1.45 9.63
C GLY A 225 -5.63 2.38 9.04
N ASN A 226 -6.40 1.83 8.11
CA ASN A 226 -7.45 2.56 7.39
C ASN A 226 -8.84 1.94 7.51
N LEU A 227 -8.98 0.74 8.09
CA LEU A 227 -10.26 0.04 8.14
C LEU A 227 -11.33 0.88 8.83
N ARG A 228 -12.36 1.27 8.09
CA ARG A 228 -13.44 2.20 8.46
C ARG A 228 -12.93 3.55 8.96
N GLY A 229 -11.79 4.00 8.44
CA GLY A 229 -11.08 5.20 8.87
C GLY A 229 -10.44 5.09 10.27
N ARG A 230 -10.28 3.88 10.81
CA ARG A 230 -9.86 3.65 12.20
C ARG A 230 -8.39 3.27 12.27
N PRO A 231 -7.60 3.95 13.11
CA PRO A 231 -6.24 3.51 13.38
C PRO A 231 -6.24 2.27 14.29
N HIS A 232 -5.34 1.33 14.02
CA HIS A 232 -5.04 0.15 14.86
C HIS A 232 -4.13 0.47 16.03
N SER A 233 -3.36 1.56 15.96
CA SER A 233 -2.32 1.89 16.94
C SER A 233 -2.20 3.40 17.17
N ARG A 234 -1.28 3.79 18.06
CA ARG A 234 -0.93 5.19 18.27
C ARG A 234 -0.31 5.76 17.00
N ARG A 235 -0.89 6.87 16.52
CA ARG A 235 -0.47 7.55 15.29
C ARG A 235 0.78 8.41 15.50
N ARG A 236 1.92 7.79 15.79
CA ARG A 236 3.22 8.45 16.02
C ARG A 236 4.35 7.69 15.30
N TYR A 237 5.18 8.43 14.57
CA TYR A 237 6.37 7.91 13.93
C TYR A 237 7.63 8.03 14.78
N GLY A 238 7.68 8.95 15.76
CA GLY A 238 8.90 9.25 16.52
C GLY A 238 9.67 8.03 17.03
N GLU A 239 8.98 6.99 17.52
CA GLU A 239 9.59 5.74 18.00
C GLU A 239 10.15 4.84 16.88
N LEU A 240 9.61 4.96 15.66
CA LEU A 240 10.05 4.22 14.48
C LEU A 240 11.26 4.87 13.81
N LEU A 241 11.38 6.20 13.84
CA LEU A 241 12.37 6.96 13.05
C LEU A 241 13.82 6.46 13.21
N PRO A 242 14.33 6.11 14.42
CA PRO A 242 15.68 5.61 14.56
C PRO A 242 15.92 4.30 13.80
N ALA A 243 14.97 3.36 13.89
CA ALA A 243 15.08 2.06 13.21
C ALA A 243 14.93 2.20 11.69
N LEU A 244 14.08 3.11 11.20
CA LEU A 244 13.84 3.30 9.77
C LEU A 244 15.08 3.72 8.99
N ARG A 245 16.13 4.25 9.65
CA ARG A 245 17.42 4.51 8.99
C ARG A 245 18.07 3.24 8.43
N ALA A 246 17.79 2.08 9.03
CA ALA A 246 18.30 0.79 8.59
C ALA A 246 17.38 0.08 7.59
N ALA A 247 16.20 0.64 7.27
CA ALA A 247 15.30 0.08 6.27
C ALA A 247 15.90 0.23 4.86
N ARG A 248 16.05 -0.88 4.15
CA ARG A 248 16.56 -0.96 2.77
C ARG A 248 15.47 -0.59 1.75
N SER A 249 14.81 0.54 1.98
CA SER A 249 13.86 1.16 1.05
C SER A 249 14.50 2.38 0.39
N ASP A 250 14.01 2.73 -0.78
CA ASP A 250 14.35 3.98 -1.45
C ASP A 250 13.39 5.12 -1.07
N VAL A 251 12.14 4.79 -0.76
CA VAL A 251 11.11 5.76 -0.34
C VAL A 251 10.29 5.26 0.84
N LEU A 252 10.04 6.16 1.80
CA LEU A 252 9.12 5.93 2.92
C LEU A 252 7.81 6.65 2.65
N MET A 253 6.69 5.91 2.65
CA MET A 253 5.36 6.46 2.38
C MET A 253 4.55 6.58 3.67
N LEU A 254 4.34 7.82 4.11
CA LEU A 254 3.90 8.15 5.46
C LEU A 254 2.60 8.98 5.44
N GLU A 255 1.71 8.74 6.41
CA GLU A 255 0.48 9.52 6.60
C GLU A 255 0.72 10.81 7.40
N PHE A 256 0.32 11.95 6.82
CA PHE A 256 0.41 13.27 7.45
C PHE A 256 -0.92 14.03 7.43
N ALA A 257 -1.74 13.91 6.39
CA ALA A 257 -2.93 14.77 6.21
C ALA A 257 -3.99 14.55 7.32
N ASN A 258 -4.31 13.31 7.62
CA ASN A 258 -5.25 12.88 8.67
C ASN A 258 -4.76 13.15 10.11
N ARG A 259 -3.53 13.66 10.23
CA ARG A 259 -2.83 14.02 11.46
C ARG A 259 -2.40 15.49 11.44
N GLU A 260 -3.05 16.31 10.61
CA GLU A 260 -2.83 17.76 10.56
C GLU A 260 -1.35 18.12 10.30
N MET A 261 -0.68 17.32 9.47
CA MET A 261 0.75 17.44 9.15
C MET A 261 1.70 17.25 10.36
N ALA A 262 1.25 16.55 11.40
CA ALA A 262 2.07 16.24 12.57
C ALA A 262 3.34 15.45 12.20
N GLU A 263 4.43 15.72 12.92
CA GLU A 263 5.74 15.06 12.80
C GLU A 263 6.49 15.24 11.47
N VAL A 264 6.02 16.06 10.51
CA VAL A 264 6.81 16.37 9.30
C VAL A 264 8.21 16.89 9.65
N ALA A 265 8.31 17.83 10.58
CA ALA A 265 9.60 18.35 11.04
C ALA A 265 10.45 17.30 11.75
N ALA A 266 9.83 16.36 12.50
CA ALA A 266 10.55 15.28 13.19
C ALA A 266 11.10 14.25 12.21
N VAL A 267 10.32 13.87 11.19
CA VAL A 267 10.75 13.00 10.08
C VAL A 267 11.93 13.62 9.35
N ALA A 268 11.86 14.93 9.04
CA ALA A 268 12.97 15.63 8.41
C ALA A 268 14.23 15.69 9.30
N ALA A 269 14.06 16.01 10.59
CA ALA A 269 15.16 16.08 11.55
C ALA A 269 15.84 14.72 11.81
N ALA A 270 15.14 13.60 11.57
CA ALA A 270 15.72 12.27 11.68
C ALA A 270 16.82 11.98 10.63
N GLY A 271 16.95 12.81 9.58
CA GLY A 271 18.02 12.71 8.59
C GLY A 271 18.02 11.36 7.86
N LEU A 272 16.84 10.88 7.50
CA LEU A 272 16.66 9.59 6.84
C LEU A 272 17.29 9.61 5.43
N PRO A 273 17.99 8.54 5.00
CA PRO A 273 18.57 8.47 3.66
C PRO A 273 17.53 8.33 2.55
N GLN A 274 16.32 7.84 2.86
CA GLN A 274 15.24 7.61 1.91
C GLN A 274 14.60 8.90 1.38
N GLU A 275 13.97 8.84 0.21
CA GLU A 275 12.95 9.82 -0.19
C GLU A 275 11.72 9.69 0.73
N ILE A 276 10.91 10.75 0.81
CA ILE A 276 9.68 10.77 1.60
C ILE A 276 8.49 10.94 0.67
N ALA A 277 7.63 9.93 0.58
CA ALA A 277 6.31 10.08 0.00
C ALA A 277 5.35 10.58 1.08
N ALA A 278 5.01 11.86 0.99
CA ALA A 278 4.16 12.54 1.95
C ALA A 278 2.69 12.35 1.63
N GLY A 279 1.96 11.72 2.56
CA GLY A 279 0.51 11.65 2.58
C GLY A 279 -0.10 13.03 2.77
N VAL A 280 -0.65 13.61 1.71
CA VAL A 280 -1.23 14.97 1.70
C VAL A 280 -2.73 14.98 1.37
N ILE A 281 -3.33 13.79 1.22
CA ILE A 281 -4.77 13.56 1.13
C ILE A 281 -5.21 12.70 2.31
N ASP A 282 -6.20 13.19 3.06
CA ASP A 282 -6.81 12.43 4.13
C ASP A 282 -7.87 11.49 3.54
N VAL A 283 -7.55 10.19 3.50
CA VAL A 283 -8.45 9.14 3.00
C VAL A 283 -9.45 8.65 4.05
N LYS A 284 -9.32 9.10 5.30
CA LYS A 284 -10.19 8.76 6.43
C LYS A 284 -11.30 9.80 6.63
N SER A 285 -11.29 10.87 5.83
CA SER A 285 -12.24 11.97 5.87
C SER A 285 -13.10 12.06 4.61
N PHE A 286 -14.36 12.45 4.79
CA PHE A 286 -15.26 12.80 3.69
C PHE A 286 -15.02 14.21 3.14
N ASP A 287 -14.11 14.97 3.77
CA ASP A 287 -13.69 16.27 3.28
C ASP A 287 -13.12 16.16 1.86
N ARG A 288 -13.31 17.22 1.08
CA ARG A 288 -12.94 17.29 -0.33
C ARG A 288 -11.79 18.26 -0.45
N GLU A 289 -10.56 17.77 -0.31
CA GLU A 289 -9.39 18.62 -0.44
C GLU A 289 -9.41 19.43 -1.75
N THR A 290 -9.10 20.71 -1.66
CA THR A 290 -8.83 21.57 -2.81
C THR A 290 -7.34 21.47 -3.19
N PRO A 291 -6.98 21.79 -4.44
CA PRO A 291 -5.58 21.90 -4.86
C PRO A 291 -4.74 22.81 -3.95
N GLU A 292 -5.33 23.90 -3.44
CA GLU A 292 -4.65 24.86 -2.56
C GLU A 292 -4.36 24.27 -1.17
N GLN A 293 -5.29 23.47 -0.63
CA GLN A 293 -5.06 22.75 0.63
C GLN A 293 -3.93 21.74 0.49
N VAL A 294 -3.91 20.98 -0.63
CA VAL A 294 -2.80 20.06 -0.94
C VAL A 294 -1.49 20.83 -1.10
N ALA A 295 -1.47 21.93 -1.86
CA ALA A 295 -0.29 22.76 -2.04
C ALA A 295 0.21 23.32 -0.71
N ALA A 296 -0.68 23.76 0.19
CA ALA A 296 -0.31 24.23 1.52
C ALA A 296 0.36 23.13 2.35
N ARG A 297 -0.18 21.89 2.31
CA ARG A 297 0.43 20.72 2.96
C ARG A 297 1.80 20.41 2.37
N LEU A 298 1.94 20.41 1.05
CA LEU A 298 3.23 20.21 0.37
C LEU A 298 4.24 21.30 0.72
N ARG A 299 3.85 22.58 0.81
CA ARG A 299 4.74 23.66 1.29
C ARG A 299 5.18 23.47 2.74
N THR A 300 4.38 22.82 3.57
CA THR A 300 4.81 22.43 4.92
C THR A 300 5.89 21.35 4.86
N VAL A 301 5.76 20.38 3.95
CA VAL A 301 6.78 19.33 3.74
C VAL A 301 8.06 19.93 3.17
N THR A 302 7.96 20.73 2.10
CA THR A 302 9.13 21.27 1.39
C THR A 302 9.87 22.38 2.15
N ARG A 303 9.28 22.91 3.22
CA ARG A 303 9.99 23.75 4.20
C ARG A 303 11.06 23.01 4.99
N HIS A 304 10.94 21.68 5.11
CA HIS A 304 11.85 20.84 5.88
C HIS A 304 12.63 19.84 5.04
N LEU A 305 12.13 19.47 3.86
CA LEU A 305 12.73 18.48 2.96
C LEU A 305 12.89 19.07 1.56
N PRO A 306 13.99 18.77 0.84
CA PRO A 306 14.17 19.25 -0.52
C PRO A 306 13.16 18.58 -1.46
N ALA A 307 12.56 19.36 -2.37
CA ALA A 307 11.40 18.96 -3.17
C ALA A 307 11.68 17.81 -4.16
N ASP A 308 12.94 17.61 -4.54
CA ASP A 308 13.42 16.51 -5.37
C ASP A 308 13.44 15.16 -4.64
N ARG A 309 13.38 15.16 -3.30
CA ARG A 309 13.30 13.96 -2.44
C ARG A 309 11.90 13.71 -1.85
N VAL A 310 10.89 14.45 -2.30
CA VAL A 310 9.53 14.37 -1.79
C VAL A 310 8.59 13.87 -2.88
N TRP A 311 7.77 12.85 -2.59
CA TRP A 311 6.61 12.47 -3.40
C TRP A 311 5.33 12.98 -2.77
N ALA A 312 4.30 13.20 -3.58
CA ALA A 312 2.96 13.54 -3.13
C ALA A 312 2.03 12.33 -3.31
N VAL A 313 1.50 11.80 -2.20
CA VAL A 313 0.63 10.62 -2.19
C VAL A 313 -0.58 10.83 -1.28
N PRO A 314 -1.61 9.97 -1.33
CA PRO A 314 -2.60 9.86 -0.26
C PRO A 314 -2.03 9.21 1.01
N ASP A 315 -2.65 9.46 2.17
CA ASP A 315 -2.21 8.89 3.46
C ASP A 315 -2.29 7.35 3.51
N CYS A 316 -3.33 6.77 2.90
CA CYS A 316 -3.53 5.32 2.80
C CYS A 316 -4.18 4.98 1.43
N GLY A 317 -4.49 3.71 1.17
CA GLY A 317 -5.35 3.31 0.05
C GLY A 317 -6.76 3.92 0.10
N LEU A 318 -7.41 4.04 -1.06
CA LEU A 318 -8.71 4.69 -1.27
C LEU A 318 -9.90 3.70 -1.31
N TRP A 319 -9.72 2.41 -0.98
CA TRP A 319 -10.76 1.38 -1.15
C TRP A 319 -12.09 1.66 -0.40
N GLU A 320 -12.05 2.33 0.76
CA GLU A 320 -13.26 2.75 1.50
C GLU A 320 -13.78 4.13 1.12
N THR A 321 -13.08 4.83 0.22
CA THR A 321 -13.53 6.13 -0.30
C THR A 321 -14.53 5.90 -1.44
N PRO A 322 -15.67 6.60 -1.50
CA PRO A 322 -16.55 6.53 -2.67
C PRO A 322 -15.79 6.95 -3.94
N ARG A 323 -15.94 6.21 -5.04
CA ARG A 323 -15.16 6.42 -6.27
C ARG A 323 -15.15 7.87 -6.77
N TRP A 324 -16.31 8.54 -6.78
CA TRP A 324 -16.37 9.95 -7.20
C TRP A 324 -15.51 10.88 -6.32
N LEU A 325 -15.39 10.58 -5.02
CA LEU A 325 -14.57 11.35 -4.08
C LEU A 325 -13.09 10.97 -4.23
N ALA A 326 -12.78 9.68 -4.44
CA ALA A 326 -11.42 9.21 -4.70
C ALA A 326 -10.82 9.90 -5.93
N VAL A 327 -11.56 9.94 -7.05
CA VAL A 327 -11.15 10.65 -8.26
C VAL A 327 -10.89 12.14 -7.97
N ARG A 328 -11.81 12.81 -7.27
CA ARG A 328 -11.65 14.23 -6.92
C ARG A 328 -10.43 14.49 -6.03
N LYS A 329 -10.18 13.63 -5.04
CA LYS A 329 -9.02 13.73 -4.15
C LYS A 329 -7.71 13.53 -4.93
N LEU A 330 -7.66 12.58 -5.86
CA LEU A 330 -6.50 12.38 -6.74
C LEU A 330 -6.29 13.57 -7.69
N THR A 331 -7.36 14.16 -8.23
CA THR A 331 -7.26 15.40 -9.03
C THR A 331 -6.74 16.58 -8.20
N ALA A 332 -7.18 16.71 -6.94
CA ALA A 332 -6.66 17.74 -6.04
C ALA A 332 -5.18 17.50 -5.69
N LEU A 333 -4.78 16.24 -5.50
CA LEU A 333 -3.39 15.84 -5.24
C LEU A 333 -2.46 16.33 -6.35
N THR A 334 -2.79 16.03 -7.61
CA THR A 334 -1.96 16.37 -8.77
C THR A 334 -1.96 17.85 -9.06
N ALA A 335 -3.12 18.51 -9.00
CA ALA A 335 -3.22 19.95 -9.18
C ALA A 335 -2.47 20.72 -8.09
N GLY A 336 -2.55 20.27 -6.84
CA GLY A 336 -1.81 20.85 -5.72
C GLY A 336 -0.30 20.67 -5.84
N ALA A 337 0.16 19.50 -6.28
CA ALA A 337 1.58 19.28 -6.57
C ALA A 337 2.06 20.21 -7.70
N GLU A 338 1.27 20.39 -8.76
CA GLU A 338 1.61 21.27 -9.87
C GLU A 338 1.71 22.75 -9.46
N ILE A 339 0.86 23.23 -8.54
CA ILE A 339 0.99 24.58 -7.97
C ILE A 339 2.38 24.78 -7.37
N VAL A 340 2.82 23.85 -6.51
CA VAL A 340 4.14 23.96 -5.85
C VAL A 340 5.29 23.76 -6.86
N ARG A 341 5.15 22.87 -7.84
CA ARG A 341 6.15 22.71 -8.91
C ARG A 341 6.36 23.99 -9.71
N LYS A 342 5.31 24.76 -9.98
CA LYS A 342 5.43 26.07 -10.66
C LYS A 342 6.17 27.09 -9.81
N GLU A 343 5.86 27.17 -8.52
CA GLU A 343 6.55 28.04 -7.57
C GLU A 343 8.06 27.74 -7.49
N LEU A 344 8.44 26.46 -7.61
CA LEU A 344 9.85 26.04 -7.61
C LEU A 344 10.60 26.40 -8.90
N ARG A 345 9.88 26.70 -10.01
CA ARG A 345 10.47 27.04 -11.31
C ARG A 345 10.67 28.55 -11.52
N GLY A 346 10.06 29.40 -10.69
CA GLY A 346 10.06 30.86 -10.83
C GLY A 346 8.77 31.37 -11.44
#